data_AF-A0A4Q5Y9N0-F1
#
_entry.id   AF-A0A4Q5Y9N0-F1
#
_cell.length_a   1.000
_cell.length_b   1.000
_cell.length_c   1.000
_cell.angle_alpha   90.00
_cell.angle_beta   90.00
_cell.angle_gamma   90.00
#
_symmetry.space_group_name_H-M   'P 1'
#
loop_
_entity.id
_entity.type
_entity.pdbx_description
1 polymer ?
#
loop_
_entity_poly.entity_id
_entity_poly.type
_entity_poly.pdbx_seq_one_letter_code
_entity_poly.pdbx_strand_id
1 'polypeptide(L)'
;MKRRKFYQIGPCFVLLFALFLGTYGQTTAQDAREIQGTVVDNNGQATLPGVNVVIKGTSRGTATGANGQFTISAKPSDVLIFSFIGYVTKEVTVNSQTTINVSLTSDLQLLNEVVVTGYSSQRKKDITGSVAVVDMKAVKSFPAGSAVQALQGQAAGVNVITSGVPGASSNIFVRGVTSFGNTQPLVLVDGIQADLNNISADDVESIQVLKDAGAAAIYGVRGSNGVLIVTTKKGKSGKPTITYDAYYGMQMPLPGNPFDLLNSQDFMKVVNIATPNNILFANGMPDYLYAGPGVAGVAKAGDPAVD
;
A
#
# COMPACT_ATOMS: atom_id res chain seq x y z
N MET A 1 73.77 22.19 45.47
CA MET A 1 72.89 21.82 44.33
C MET A 1 71.44 21.84 44.81
N LYS A 2 70.60 22.74 44.26
CA LYS A 2 69.30 23.18 44.79
C LYS A 2 68.16 22.21 44.41
N ARG A 3 67.39 21.74 45.40
CA ARG A 3 66.04 21.15 45.21
C ARG A 3 65.03 22.30 45.09
N ARG A 4 64.31 22.41 43.97
CA ARG A 4 63.35 23.50 43.70
C ARG A 4 61.89 23.01 43.76
N LYS A 5 61.18 23.60 44.72
CA LYS A 5 59.74 23.91 44.86
C LYS A 5 58.78 23.29 43.82
N PHE A 6 57.94 22.37 44.31
CA PHE A 6 56.78 21.79 43.61
C PHE A 6 55.47 22.34 44.23
N TYR A 7 55.26 23.66 44.20
CA TYR A 7 54.05 24.26 44.80
C TYR A 7 53.70 25.63 44.18
N GLN A 8 53.37 25.70 42.89
CA GLN A 8 52.86 26.95 42.28
C GLN A 8 51.84 26.78 41.14
N ILE A 9 51.28 25.58 40.89
CA ILE A 9 50.31 25.37 39.78
C ILE A 9 48.85 25.19 40.27
N GLY A 10 48.64 24.92 41.56
CA GLY A 10 47.31 24.71 42.15
C GLY A 10 46.36 25.92 42.17
N PRO A 11 46.78 27.15 42.52
CA PRO A 11 45.82 28.25 42.70
C PRO A 11 45.41 28.91 41.37
N CYS A 12 46.14 28.69 40.27
CA CYS A 12 45.83 29.29 38.98
C CYS A 12 44.75 28.51 38.21
N PHE A 13 44.72 27.19 38.36
CA PHE A 13 43.72 26.34 37.69
C PHE A 13 42.34 26.40 38.37
N VAL A 14 42.32 26.59 39.70
CA VAL A 14 41.07 26.75 40.46
C VAL A 14 40.44 28.14 40.22
N LEU A 15 41.25 29.18 39.99
CA LEU A 15 40.76 30.51 39.62
C LEU A 15 40.24 30.56 38.17
N LEU A 16 40.82 29.77 37.25
CA LEU A 16 40.35 29.68 35.86
C LEU A 16 39.05 28.87 35.74
N PHE A 17 38.86 27.87 36.60
CA PHE A 17 37.61 27.10 36.67
C PHE A 17 36.48 27.90 37.35
N ALA A 18 36.79 28.70 38.39
CA ALA A 18 35.81 29.59 39.02
C ALA A 18 35.37 30.75 38.11
N LEU A 19 36.21 31.20 37.18
CA LEU A 19 35.85 32.24 36.21
C LEU A 19 34.98 31.72 35.05
N PHE A 20 34.92 30.40 34.83
CA PHE A 20 34.07 29.78 33.81
C PHE A 20 32.66 29.43 34.31
N LEU A 21 32.44 29.41 35.64
CA LEU A 21 31.11 29.23 36.23
C LEU A 21 30.35 30.56 36.47
N GLY A 22 31.01 31.71 36.31
CA GLY A 22 30.44 33.04 36.60
C GLY A 22 29.69 33.72 35.44
N THR A 23 29.64 33.13 34.24
CA THR A 23 29.04 33.75 33.05
C THR A 23 27.84 33.00 32.47
N TYR A 24 27.10 32.24 33.30
CA TYR A 24 25.71 31.91 32.99
C TYR A 24 24.83 33.12 33.34
N GLY A 25 25.07 34.20 32.62
CA GLY A 25 24.23 35.37 32.59
C GLY A 25 22.86 34.98 32.09
N GLN A 26 21.86 35.51 32.77
CA GLN A 26 20.44 35.37 32.56
C GLN A 26 20.08 35.34 31.06
N THR A 27 19.64 34.18 30.57
CA THR A 27 18.85 34.14 29.34
C THR A 27 17.50 34.72 29.68
N THR A 28 17.25 35.91 29.15
CA THR A 28 15.97 36.58 29.14
C THR A 28 14.91 35.63 28.58
N ALA A 29 14.05 35.11 29.46
CA ALA A 29 12.75 34.56 29.11
C ALA A 29 11.82 35.74 28.73
N GLN A 30 12.05 36.31 27.55
CA GLN A 30 11.21 37.32 26.91
C GLN A 30 11.21 36.98 25.40
N ASP A 31 10.12 36.71 24.70
CA ASP A 31 8.71 36.88 25.00
C ASP A 31 7.93 35.74 24.31
N ALA A 32 7.61 34.68 25.05
CA ALA A 32 6.53 33.80 24.60
C ALA A 32 5.22 34.51 24.96
N ARG A 33 4.58 35.14 23.96
CA ARG A 33 3.35 35.90 24.19
C ARG A 33 2.17 34.97 24.10
N GLU A 34 1.21 35.21 24.97
CA GLU A 34 -0.06 34.53 24.91
C GLU A 34 -0.87 35.10 23.74
N ILE A 35 -1.10 34.28 22.74
CA ILE A 35 -1.91 34.62 21.58
C ILE A 35 -3.29 34.03 21.81
N GLN A 36 -4.28 34.89 21.69
CA GLN A 36 -5.68 34.50 21.75
C GLN A 36 -6.31 34.67 20.38
N GLY A 37 -7.36 33.93 20.11
CA GLY A 37 -8.00 34.03 18.80
C GLY A 37 -9.24 33.18 18.70
N THR A 38 -9.99 33.42 17.63
CA THR A 38 -11.16 32.61 17.28
C THR A 38 -10.95 31.99 15.91
N VAL A 39 -11.39 30.74 15.77
CA VAL A 39 -11.44 30.04 14.49
C VAL A 39 -12.88 29.96 14.02
N VAL A 40 -13.13 30.45 12.81
CA VAL A 40 -14.47 30.49 12.19
C VAL A 40 -14.46 29.79 10.83
N ASP A 41 -15.64 29.39 10.36
CA ASP A 41 -15.82 28.87 9.00
C ASP A 41 -15.68 29.99 7.94
N ASN A 42 -15.53 29.59 6.67
CA ASN A 42 -15.36 30.41 5.46
C ASN A 42 -16.36 31.58 5.37
N ASN A 43 -17.59 31.40 5.87
CA ASN A 43 -18.64 32.42 5.84
C ASN A 43 -18.69 33.30 7.11
N GLY A 44 -17.81 33.09 8.09
CA GLY A 44 -17.77 33.84 9.35
C GLY A 44 -18.97 33.61 10.29
N GLN A 45 -19.88 32.68 9.95
CA GLN A 45 -21.16 32.47 10.63
C GLN A 45 -21.10 31.44 11.76
N ALA A 46 -20.11 30.53 11.75
CA ALA A 46 -19.97 29.47 12.75
C ALA A 46 -18.54 29.42 13.29
N THR A 47 -18.42 29.37 14.63
CA THR A 47 -17.14 29.10 15.31
C THR A 47 -16.85 27.60 15.25
N LEU A 48 -15.60 27.24 14.99
CA LEU A 48 -15.18 25.84 14.84
C LEU A 48 -14.55 25.32 16.15
N PRO A 49 -15.26 24.47 16.92
CA PRO A 49 -14.68 23.80 18.07
C PRO A 49 -13.81 22.60 17.63
N GLY A 50 -12.76 22.29 18.40
CA GLY A 50 -11.90 21.13 18.15
C GLY A 50 -10.88 21.27 17.02
N VAL A 51 -10.62 22.49 16.54
CA VAL A 51 -9.54 22.77 15.58
C VAL A 51 -8.20 22.61 16.29
N ASN A 52 -7.29 21.84 15.69
CA ASN A 52 -5.95 21.63 16.23
C ASN A 52 -5.01 22.76 15.77
N VAL A 53 -4.44 23.48 16.73
CA VAL A 53 -3.55 24.65 16.53
C VAL A 53 -2.16 24.29 17.02
N VAL A 54 -1.18 24.17 16.12
CA VAL A 54 0.17 23.71 16.44
C VAL A 54 1.21 24.70 15.95
N ILE A 55 2.26 24.95 16.74
CA ILE A 55 3.41 25.74 16.30
C ILE A 55 4.29 24.89 15.36
N LYS A 56 4.48 25.37 14.13
CA LYS A 56 5.23 24.69 13.07
C LYS A 56 6.63 24.27 13.54
N GLY A 57 6.93 22.98 13.40
CA GLY A 57 8.22 22.40 13.79
C GLY A 57 8.36 22.03 15.26
N THR A 58 7.29 22.17 16.07
CA THR A 58 7.26 21.76 17.47
C THR A 58 6.05 20.88 17.78
N SER A 59 6.09 20.18 18.91
CA SER A 59 4.93 19.44 19.46
C SER A 59 4.03 20.33 20.34
N ARG A 60 4.28 21.64 20.41
CA ARG A 60 3.49 22.58 21.21
C ARG A 60 2.26 23.00 20.42
N GLY A 61 1.09 22.63 20.93
CA GLY A 61 -0.20 22.97 20.32
C GLY A 61 -1.34 22.97 21.33
N THR A 62 -2.49 23.46 20.90
CA THR A 62 -3.76 23.48 21.65
C THR A 62 -4.92 23.18 20.71
N ALA A 63 -6.05 22.75 21.26
CA ALA A 63 -7.31 22.67 20.50
C ALA A 63 -8.18 23.91 20.77
N THR A 64 -9.07 24.26 19.83
CA THR A 64 -10.11 25.28 20.08
C THR A 64 -11.22 24.73 20.99
N GLY A 65 -11.71 25.56 21.91
CA GLY A 65 -12.83 25.22 22.81
C GLY A 65 -14.20 25.27 22.13
N ALA A 66 -15.27 25.07 22.90
CA ALA A 66 -16.67 25.02 22.42
C ALA A 66 -17.10 26.28 21.64
N ASN A 67 -16.53 27.44 21.96
CA ASN A 67 -16.81 28.71 21.30
C ASN A 67 -15.79 29.06 20.19
N GLY A 68 -15.00 28.08 19.73
CA GLY A 68 -13.93 28.27 18.71
C GLY A 68 -12.75 29.11 19.17
N GLN A 69 -12.65 29.43 20.46
CA GLN A 69 -11.54 30.20 21.03
C GLN A 69 -10.33 29.30 21.29
N PHE A 70 -9.12 29.82 21.05
CA PHE A 70 -7.87 29.17 21.42
C PHE A 70 -6.94 30.14 22.14
N THR A 71 -6.02 29.58 22.92
CA THR A 71 -4.98 30.33 23.61
C THR A 71 -3.68 29.55 23.53
N ILE A 72 -2.65 30.14 22.93
CA ILE A 72 -1.36 29.47 22.73
C ILE A 72 -0.20 30.43 22.99
N SER A 73 0.80 29.95 23.72
CA SER A 73 2.03 30.70 23.98
C SER A 73 3.04 30.47 22.86
N ALA A 74 3.22 31.49 22.01
CA ALA A 74 4.08 31.43 20.83
C ALA A 74 4.99 32.67 20.73
N LYS A 75 6.10 32.53 20.01
CA LYS A 75 7.03 33.65 19.75
C LYS A 75 6.59 34.42 18.50
N PRO A 76 6.98 35.71 18.37
CA PRO A 76 6.71 36.51 17.18
C PRO A 76 7.16 35.89 15.85
N SER A 77 8.23 35.08 15.88
CA SER A 77 8.78 34.37 14.72
C SER A 77 8.05 33.06 14.37
N ASP A 78 7.11 32.61 15.20
CA ASP A 78 6.49 31.30 15.05
C ASP A 78 5.34 31.33 14.02
N VAL A 79 5.11 30.18 13.38
CA VAL A 79 3.99 29.97 12.46
C VAL A 79 3.01 29.02 13.13
N LEU A 80 1.75 29.43 13.25
CA LEU A 80 0.66 28.61 13.73
C LEU A 80 0.01 27.87 12.57
N ILE A 81 -0.12 26.55 12.71
CA ILE A 81 -0.80 25.66 11.77
C ILE A 81 -2.15 25.31 12.37
N PHE A 82 -3.21 25.64 11.63
CA PHE A 82 -4.58 25.30 11.96
C PHE A 82 -5.02 24.14 11.10
N SER A 83 -5.42 23.03 11.73
CA SER A 83 -5.87 21.83 11.05
C SER A 83 -7.17 21.32 11.67
N PHE A 84 -8.12 20.96 10.81
CA PHE A 84 -9.39 20.39 11.22
C PHE A 84 -9.90 19.43 10.13
N ILE A 85 -10.60 18.38 10.54
CA ILE A 85 -11.07 17.35 9.61
C ILE A 85 -12.09 17.97 8.65
N GLY A 86 -11.87 17.83 7.34
CA GLY A 86 -12.74 18.41 6.31
C GLY A 86 -12.44 19.88 5.98
N TYR A 87 -11.33 20.45 6.46
CA TYR A 87 -10.90 21.82 6.18
C TYR A 87 -9.45 21.87 5.69
N VAL A 88 -9.14 22.86 4.85
CA VAL A 88 -7.79 23.07 4.33
C VAL A 88 -6.91 23.60 5.46
N THR A 89 -5.75 22.98 5.65
CA THR A 89 -4.77 23.42 6.63
C THR A 89 -4.31 24.83 6.31
N LYS A 90 -4.40 25.74 7.29
CA LYS A 90 -4.01 27.15 7.12
C LYS A 90 -2.84 27.48 8.04
N GLU A 91 -1.85 28.15 7.48
CA GLU A 91 -0.68 28.64 8.22
C GLU A 91 -0.77 30.15 8.42
N VAL A 92 -0.53 30.62 9.64
CA VAL A 92 -0.55 32.05 9.98
C VAL A 92 0.70 32.39 10.80
N THR A 93 1.44 33.41 10.36
CA THR A 93 2.59 33.95 11.11
C THR A 93 2.11 34.84 12.26
N VAL A 94 2.69 34.64 13.45
CA VAL A 94 2.31 35.39 14.66
C VAL A 94 2.67 36.88 14.56
N ASN A 95 3.89 37.19 14.12
CA ASN A 95 4.44 38.55 14.07
C ASN A 95 4.23 39.31 15.40
N SER A 96 3.71 40.54 15.35
CA SER A 96 3.42 41.37 16.53
C SER A 96 1.96 41.30 17.00
N GLN A 97 1.18 40.34 16.51
CA GLN A 97 -0.26 40.25 16.80
C GLN A 97 -0.51 39.43 18.08
N THR A 98 -1.30 39.99 19.00
CA THR A 98 -1.76 39.29 20.23
C THR A 98 -3.10 38.60 20.03
N THR A 99 -3.86 39.01 19.02
CA THR A 99 -5.17 38.45 18.67
C THR A 99 -5.17 38.02 17.21
N ILE A 100 -5.42 36.73 16.95
CA ILE A 100 -5.43 36.17 15.58
C ILE A 100 -6.77 35.48 15.33
N ASN A 101 -7.59 36.07 14.47
CA ASN A 101 -8.83 35.45 14.01
C ASN A 101 -8.61 34.77 12.66
N VAL A 102 -8.95 33.49 12.58
CA VAL A 102 -8.67 32.66 11.40
C VAL A 102 -9.97 32.11 10.84
N SER A 103 -10.27 32.41 9.58
CA SER A 103 -11.26 31.67 8.80
C SER A 103 -10.62 30.45 8.15
N LEU A 104 -11.18 29.26 8.40
CA LEU A 104 -10.81 28.04 7.69
C LEU A 104 -11.73 27.82 6.51
N THR A 105 -11.14 27.44 5.37
CA THR A 105 -11.90 27.09 4.17
C THR A 105 -12.14 25.58 4.19
N SER A 106 -13.39 25.16 4.00
CA SER A 106 -13.75 23.75 3.87
C SER A 106 -12.98 23.09 2.73
N ASP A 107 -12.39 21.93 3.00
CA ASP A 107 -11.67 21.13 2.01
C ASP A 107 -12.65 20.30 1.19
N LEU A 108 -13.15 20.88 0.09
CA LEU A 108 -14.01 20.18 -0.85
C LEU A 108 -13.26 19.14 -1.69
N GLN A 109 -11.93 19.03 -1.61
CA GLN A 109 -11.16 18.04 -2.37
C GLN A 109 -11.33 16.63 -1.83
N LEU A 110 -11.55 16.46 -0.51
CA LEU A 110 -11.86 15.16 0.10
C LEU A 110 -13.19 14.55 -0.40
N LEU A 111 -14.08 15.36 -1.01
CA LEU A 111 -15.33 14.89 -1.63
C LEU A 111 -15.21 14.60 -3.13
N ASN A 112 -14.07 14.90 -3.76
CA ASN A 112 -13.87 14.79 -5.20
C ASN A 112 -12.96 13.61 -5.54
N GLU A 113 -13.36 12.40 -5.16
CA GLU A 113 -12.84 11.20 -5.80
C GLU A 113 -13.37 11.22 -7.24
N VAL A 114 -12.52 11.73 -8.15
CA VAL A 114 -12.82 11.85 -9.58
C VAL A 114 -12.65 10.49 -10.22
N VAL A 115 -13.75 9.97 -10.77
CA VAL A 115 -13.80 8.74 -11.54
C VAL A 115 -13.83 9.17 -13.01
N VAL A 116 -12.74 8.89 -13.73
CA VAL A 116 -12.62 9.19 -15.17
C VAL A 116 -13.35 8.12 -15.96
N THR A 117 -14.65 8.30 -16.18
CA THR A 117 -15.40 7.53 -17.17
C THR A 117 -15.32 8.22 -18.53
N GLY A 118 -14.34 7.82 -19.35
CA GLY A 118 -14.31 8.10 -20.79
C GLY A 118 -13.97 9.54 -21.19
N TYR A 119 -14.95 10.45 -21.20
CA TYR A 119 -14.79 11.81 -21.73
C TYR A 119 -15.24 12.91 -20.74
N SER A 120 -15.72 12.56 -19.55
CA SER A 120 -16.09 13.53 -18.51
C SER A 120 -15.74 13.01 -17.12
N SER A 121 -15.14 13.87 -16.28
CA SER A 121 -14.87 13.61 -14.87
C SER A 121 -16.17 13.73 -14.08
N GLN A 122 -16.78 12.61 -13.68
CA GLN A 122 -17.97 12.63 -12.82
C GLN A 122 -17.61 12.17 -11.41
N ARG A 123 -18.28 12.72 -10.40
CA ARG A 123 -18.06 12.30 -9.00
C ARG A 123 -18.59 10.88 -8.82
N LYS A 124 -17.89 10.06 -8.04
CA LYS A 124 -18.29 8.68 -7.70
C LYS A 124 -19.75 8.55 -7.20
N LYS A 125 -20.27 9.58 -6.53
CA LYS A 125 -21.66 9.66 -6.04
C LYS A 125 -22.70 9.88 -7.14
N ASP A 126 -22.29 10.48 -8.25
CA ASP A 126 -23.19 10.94 -9.31
C ASP A 126 -23.29 9.94 -10.48
N ILE A 127 -22.50 8.85 -10.45
CA ILE A 127 -22.58 7.80 -11.48
C ILE A 127 -23.77 6.88 -11.19
N THR A 128 -24.72 6.87 -12.10
CA THR A 128 -25.86 5.95 -12.11
C THR A 128 -25.42 4.58 -12.67
N GLY A 129 -24.72 3.78 -11.86
CA GLY A 129 -24.33 2.41 -12.23
C GLY A 129 -23.36 1.74 -11.25
N SER A 130 -23.23 0.41 -11.34
CA SER A 130 -22.27 -0.39 -10.56
C SER A 130 -20.85 -0.21 -11.10
N VAL A 131 -20.15 0.77 -10.53
CA VAL A 131 -18.74 1.03 -10.76
C VAL A 131 -17.95 0.66 -9.51
N ALA A 132 -16.94 -0.20 -9.65
CA ALA A 132 -15.95 -0.39 -8.60
C ALA A 132 -14.69 0.41 -8.92
N VAL A 133 -14.17 1.12 -7.92
CA VAL A 133 -12.90 1.84 -8.03
C VAL A 133 -11.91 1.12 -7.13
N VAL A 134 -10.78 0.75 -7.70
CA VAL A 134 -9.63 0.18 -6.99
C VAL A 134 -8.54 1.24 -6.96
N ASP A 135 -8.23 1.73 -5.76
CA ASP A 135 -7.08 2.61 -5.55
C ASP A 135 -5.82 1.76 -5.41
N MET A 136 -4.86 1.97 -6.32
CA MET A 136 -3.63 1.19 -6.39
C MET A 136 -2.70 1.47 -5.21
N LYS A 137 -2.91 2.54 -4.43
CA LYS A 137 -2.16 2.80 -3.20
C LYS A 137 -2.40 1.73 -2.13
N ALA A 138 -3.62 1.18 -2.05
CA ALA A 138 -3.94 0.10 -1.11
C ALA A 138 -3.32 -1.25 -1.54
N VAL A 139 -3.13 -1.40 -2.85
CA VAL A 139 -2.59 -2.61 -3.51
C VAL A 139 -1.07 -2.73 -3.39
N LYS A 140 -0.35 -1.63 -3.11
CA LYS A 140 1.12 -1.63 -2.92
C LYS A 140 1.66 -2.54 -1.82
N SER A 141 0.80 -3.12 -0.98
CA SER A 141 1.21 -4.05 0.09
C SER A 141 1.64 -5.43 -0.40
N PHE A 142 1.36 -5.77 -1.66
CA PHE A 142 1.78 -7.03 -2.27
C PHE A 142 2.51 -6.78 -3.61
N PRO A 143 3.62 -7.49 -3.87
CA PRO A 143 4.36 -7.36 -5.11
C PRO A 143 3.59 -8.06 -6.24
N ALA A 144 2.68 -7.33 -6.88
CA ALA A 144 2.01 -7.78 -8.10
C ALA A 144 2.89 -7.43 -9.31
N GLY A 145 3.24 -8.44 -10.12
CA GLY A 145 4.06 -8.24 -11.32
C GLY A 145 3.31 -7.58 -12.47
N SER A 146 1.98 -7.48 -12.39
CA SER A 146 1.13 -6.80 -13.37
C SER A 146 -0.07 -6.14 -12.72
N ALA A 147 -0.62 -5.12 -13.38
CA ALA A 147 -1.86 -4.46 -12.96
C ALA A 147 -3.07 -5.41 -12.90
N VAL A 148 -3.05 -6.50 -13.68
CA VAL A 148 -4.11 -7.52 -13.66
C VAL A 148 -4.12 -8.32 -12.36
N GLN A 149 -2.94 -8.75 -11.92
CA GLN A 149 -2.79 -9.47 -10.64
C GLN A 149 -3.17 -8.58 -9.47
N ALA A 150 -2.81 -7.30 -9.54
CA ALA A 150 -3.19 -6.29 -8.56
C ALA A 150 -4.70 -6.16 -8.35
N LEU A 151 -5.51 -6.39 -9.38
CA LEU A 151 -6.98 -6.35 -9.28
C LEU A 151 -7.59 -7.56 -8.58
N GLN A 152 -6.85 -8.66 -8.43
CA GLN A 152 -7.37 -9.89 -7.88
C GLN A 152 -7.84 -9.67 -6.44
N GLY A 153 -9.13 -9.90 -6.19
CA GLY A 153 -9.74 -9.72 -4.87
C GLY A 153 -9.98 -8.26 -4.44
N GLN A 154 -9.59 -7.26 -5.24
CA GLN A 154 -9.76 -5.85 -4.88
C GLN A 154 -11.14 -5.29 -5.25
N ALA A 155 -11.82 -5.89 -6.24
CA ALA A 155 -13.14 -5.46 -6.68
C ALA A 155 -14.14 -6.63 -6.67
N ALA A 156 -15.27 -6.45 -5.99
CA ALA A 156 -16.33 -7.45 -5.96
C ALA A 156 -16.84 -7.78 -7.36
N GLY A 157 -16.98 -9.07 -7.69
CA GLY A 157 -17.45 -9.50 -9.02
C GLY A 157 -16.44 -9.33 -10.15
N VAL A 158 -15.16 -9.06 -9.84
CA VAL A 158 -14.05 -9.21 -10.78
C VAL A 158 -13.30 -10.46 -10.41
N ASN A 159 -13.25 -11.42 -11.32
CA ASN A 159 -12.47 -12.64 -11.16
C ASN A 159 -11.26 -12.57 -12.09
N VAL A 160 -10.07 -12.77 -11.51
CA VAL A 160 -8.82 -12.80 -12.25
C VAL A 160 -8.27 -14.22 -12.12
N ILE A 161 -8.13 -14.88 -13.26
CA ILE A 161 -7.49 -16.19 -13.35
C ILE A 161 -6.06 -15.95 -13.83
N THR A 162 -5.12 -16.11 -12.92
CA THR A 162 -3.68 -16.03 -13.20
C THR A 162 -3.15 -17.44 -13.45
N SER A 163 -2.02 -17.54 -14.13
CA SER A 163 -1.22 -18.77 -14.12
C SER A 163 0.05 -18.53 -13.30
N GLY A 164 0.58 -19.58 -12.70
CA GLY A 164 1.83 -19.52 -11.93
C GLY A 164 3.09 -19.37 -12.79
N VAL A 165 2.94 -19.19 -14.10
CA VAL A 165 4.05 -19.03 -15.05
C VAL A 165 4.44 -17.56 -15.12
N PRO A 166 5.73 -17.22 -14.91
CA PRO A 166 6.20 -15.85 -15.07
C PRO A 166 5.90 -15.29 -16.46
N GLY A 167 5.30 -14.09 -16.52
CA GLY A 167 5.00 -13.40 -17.79
C GLY A 167 3.80 -13.95 -18.56
N ALA A 168 3.09 -14.96 -18.06
CA ALA A 168 1.88 -15.44 -18.70
C ALA A 168 0.72 -14.45 -18.55
N SER A 169 -0.11 -14.36 -19.59
CA SER A 169 -1.29 -13.52 -19.58
C SER A 169 -2.29 -13.98 -18.52
N SER A 170 -2.89 -13.02 -17.84
CA SER A 170 -3.96 -13.25 -16.87
C SER A 170 -5.31 -12.92 -17.51
N ASN A 171 -6.29 -13.79 -17.28
CA ASN A 171 -7.64 -13.61 -17.82
C ASN A 171 -8.53 -12.90 -16.79
N ILE A 172 -9.26 -11.89 -17.25
CA ILE A 172 -10.16 -11.08 -16.41
C ILE A 172 -11.59 -11.40 -16.80
N PHE A 173 -12.43 -11.64 -15.81
CA PHE A 173 -13.87 -11.85 -15.97
C PHE A 173 -14.62 -10.88 -15.06
N VAL A 174 -15.49 -10.06 -15.65
CA VAL A 174 -16.38 -9.16 -14.91
C VAL A 174 -17.75 -9.81 -14.85
N ARG A 175 -18.21 -10.14 -13.64
CA ARG A 175 -19.45 -10.90 -13.38
C ARG A 175 -19.50 -12.31 -13.98
N GLY A 176 -18.33 -12.92 -14.19
CA GLY A 176 -18.20 -14.28 -14.69
C GLY A 176 -18.17 -14.35 -16.22
N VAL A 177 -18.53 -15.51 -16.76
CA VAL A 177 -18.52 -15.79 -18.20
C VAL A 177 -19.90 -15.43 -18.78
N THR A 178 -19.93 -14.37 -19.59
CA THR A 178 -21.17 -13.77 -20.14
C THR A 178 -21.45 -14.18 -21.60
N SER A 179 -20.50 -14.83 -22.27
CA SER A 179 -20.60 -15.19 -23.69
C SER A 179 -19.85 -16.50 -23.99
N PHE A 180 -20.26 -17.19 -25.06
CA PHE A 180 -19.60 -18.39 -25.58
C PHE A 180 -18.40 -18.07 -26.50
N GLY A 181 -18.16 -16.78 -26.77
CA GLY A 181 -17.03 -16.31 -27.59
C GLY A 181 -15.92 -15.65 -26.75
N ASN A 182 -15.48 -14.46 -27.17
CA ASN A 182 -14.54 -13.67 -26.37
C ASN A 182 -15.24 -13.12 -25.13
N THR A 183 -14.69 -13.43 -23.96
CA THR A 183 -15.21 -13.09 -22.63
C THR A 183 -14.35 -12.05 -21.92
N GLN A 184 -13.26 -11.57 -22.56
CA GLN A 184 -12.43 -10.53 -21.99
C GLN A 184 -13.18 -9.18 -22.00
N PRO A 185 -13.07 -8.39 -20.92
CA PRO A 185 -13.60 -7.04 -20.87
C PRO A 185 -12.77 -6.08 -21.73
N LEU A 186 -13.37 -4.95 -22.10
CA LEU A 186 -12.63 -3.88 -22.77
C LEU A 186 -11.73 -3.16 -21.76
N VAL A 187 -10.43 -3.13 -22.02
CA VAL A 187 -9.47 -2.37 -21.22
C VAL A 187 -9.12 -1.06 -21.93
N LEU A 188 -9.27 0.05 -21.23
CA LEU A 188 -8.90 1.39 -21.67
C LEU A 188 -7.87 1.96 -20.71
N VAL A 189 -6.75 2.43 -21.25
CA VAL A 189 -5.66 3.05 -20.49
C VAL A 189 -5.56 4.48 -20.96
N ASP A 190 -5.87 5.42 -20.06
CA ASP A 190 -5.97 6.85 -20.36
C ASP A 190 -6.85 7.16 -21.60
N GLY A 191 -7.87 6.34 -21.85
CA GLY A 191 -8.81 6.50 -22.96
C GLY A 191 -8.47 5.74 -24.24
N ILE A 192 -7.34 5.03 -24.30
CA ILE A 192 -6.93 4.22 -25.46
C ILE A 192 -7.05 2.72 -25.13
N GLN A 193 -7.53 1.91 -26.07
CA GLN A 193 -7.59 0.47 -25.88
C GLN A 193 -6.18 -0.12 -25.80
N ALA A 194 -5.90 -0.86 -24.73
CA ALA A 194 -4.61 -1.50 -24.49
C ALA A 194 -4.77 -2.82 -23.73
N ASP A 195 -3.69 -3.60 -23.62
CA ASP A 195 -3.67 -4.82 -22.82
C ASP A 195 -3.16 -4.51 -21.41
N LEU A 196 -3.95 -4.87 -20.39
CA LEU A 196 -3.60 -4.65 -19.00
C LEU A 196 -2.40 -5.50 -18.54
N ASN A 197 -2.11 -6.61 -19.22
CA ASN A 197 -0.97 -7.47 -18.90
C ASN A 197 0.38 -6.78 -19.16
N ASN A 198 0.43 -5.81 -20.07
CA ASN A 198 1.66 -5.10 -20.44
C ASN A 198 1.91 -3.84 -19.58
N ILE A 199 1.12 -3.64 -18.53
CA ILE A 199 1.15 -2.44 -17.71
C ILE A 199 1.59 -2.81 -16.30
N SER A 200 2.66 -2.13 -15.86
CA SER A 200 3.13 -2.24 -14.49
C SER A 200 2.07 -1.71 -13.54
N ALA A 201 1.82 -2.42 -12.43
CA ALA A 201 0.94 -1.94 -11.38
C ALA A 201 1.44 -0.61 -10.77
N ASP A 202 2.75 -0.35 -10.82
CA ASP A 202 3.37 0.86 -10.29
C ASP A 202 3.07 2.12 -11.11
N ASP A 203 2.74 1.98 -12.39
CA ASP A 203 2.39 3.13 -13.24
C ASP A 203 0.90 3.48 -13.15
N VAL A 204 0.10 2.61 -12.54
CA VAL A 204 -1.35 2.80 -12.41
C VAL A 204 -1.69 3.58 -11.14
N GLU A 205 -2.48 4.64 -11.30
CA GLU A 205 -3.02 5.42 -10.19
C GLU A 205 -4.32 4.79 -9.66
N SER A 206 -5.26 4.50 -10.56
CA SER A 206 -6.53 3.87 -10.21
C SER A 206 -7.05 3.01 -11.35
N ILE A 207 -7.81 1.98 -10.98
CA ILE A 207 -8.54 1.15 -11.92
C ILE A 207 -10.02 1.21 -11.59
N GLN A 208 -10.82 1.57 -12.58
CA GLN A 208 -12.27 1.65 -12.48
C GLN A 208 -12.86 0.52 -13.30
N VAL A 209 -13.75 -0.25 -12.70
CA VAL A 209 -14.41 -1.38 -13.35
C VAL A 209 -15.89 -1.05 -13.48
N LEU A 210 -16.33 -0.88 -14.73
CA LEU A 210 -17.73 -0.72 -15.10
C LEU A 210 -18.35 -2.10 -15.29
N LYS A 211 -19.26 -2.47 -14.38
CA LYS A 211 -19.85 -3.82 -14.33
C LYS A 211 -21.25 -3.88 -14.95
N ASP A 212 -21.92 -2.73 -15.02
CA ASP A 212 -23.29 -2.62 -15.53
C ASP A 212 -23.33 -2.17 -16.98
N ALA A 213 -24.34 -2.68 -17.70
CA ALA A 213 -24.63 -2.29 -19.06
C ALA A 213 -24.87 -0.78 -19.21
N GLY A 214 -25.46 -0.10 -18.21
CA GLY A 214 -25.70 1.34 -18.27
C GLY A 214 -24.41 2.18 -18.32
N ALA A 215 -23.41 1.82 -17.52
CA ALA A 215 -22.12 2.50 -17.51
C ALA A 215 -21.23 2.07 -18.68
N ALA A 216 -21.30 0.79 -19.08
CA ALA A 216 -20.51 0.25 -20.18
C ALA A 216 -21.07 0.57 -21.58
N ALA A 217 -22.36 0.93 -21.70
CA ALA A 217 -23.04 1.21 -22.98
C ALA A 217 -22.37 2.32 -23.79
N ILE A 218 -21.69 3.26 -23.11
CA ILE A 218 -20.91 4.33 -23.75
C ILE A 218 -19.83 3.75 -24.68
N TYR A 219 -19.30 2.58 -24.35
CA TYR A 219 -18.25 1.89 -25.10
C TYR A 219 -18.80 0.84 -26.10
N GLY A 220 -20.12 0.81 -26.29
CA GLY A 220 -20.80 -0.02 -27.26
C GLY A 220 -20.68 -1.53 -26.99
N VAL A 221 -20.78 -2.33 -28.07
CA VAL A 221 -20.81 -3.81 -28.00
C VAL A 221 -19.56 -4.41 -27.35
N ARG A 222 -18.42 -3.72 -27.41
CA ARG A 222 -17.15 -4.15 -26.80
C ARG A 222 -17.17 -4.05 -25.27
N GLY A 223 -18.04 -3.22 -24.70
CA GLY A 223 -18.25 -3.11 -23.26
C GLY A 223 -19.24 -4.11 -22.68
N SER A 224 -19.80 -5.03 -23.48
CA SER A 224 -20.79 -6.01 -23.03
C SER A 224 -20.28 -6.95 -21.93
N ASN A 225 -18.99 -7.28 -21.95
CA ASN A 225 -18.31 -8.07 -20.92
C ASN A 225 -17.74 -7.22 -19.77
N GLY A 226 -18.12 -5.95 -19.69
CA GLY A 226 -17.56 -4.96 -18.76
C GLY A 226 -16.41 -4.15 -19.36
N VAL A 227 -16.08 -3.04 -18.69
CA VAL A 227 -15.03 -2.11 -19.11
C VAL A 227 -14.12 -1.82 -17.92
N LEU A 228 -12.80 -1.99 -18.11
CA LEU A 228 -11.79 -1.51 -17.17
C LEU A 228 -11.19 -0.22 -17.70
N ILE A 229 -11.27 0.83 -16.89
CA ILE A 229 -10.64 2.11 -17.17
C ILE A 229 -9.46 2.26 -16.21
N VAL A 230 -8.29 2.33 -16.78
CA VAL A 230 -7.02 2.45 -16.09
C VAL A 230 -6.54 3.87 -16.26
N THR A 231 -6.31 4.55 -15.14
CA THR A 231 -5.70 5.89 -15.12
C THR A 231 -4.26 5.74 -14.67
N THR A 232 -3.31 6.22 -15.48
CA THR A 232 -1.89 6.18 -15.11
C THR A 232 -1.53 7.37 -14.22
N LYS A 233 -0.46 7.21 -13.45
CA LYS A 233 0.08 8.27 -12.58
C LYS A 233 0.61 9.40 -13.44
N LYS A 234 0.08 10.61 -13.21
CA LYS A 234 0.55 11.83 -13.86
C LYS A 234 1.41 12.67 -12.92
N GLY A 235 2.39 13.39 -13.48
CA GLY A 235 3.21 14.33 -12.74
C GLY A 235 2.35 15.42 -12.09
N LYS A 236 2.60 15.70 -10.81
CA LYS A 236 1.91 16.77 -10.07
C LYS A 236 2.80 18.01 -10.01
N SER A 237 2.22 19.19 -10.22
CA SER A 237 2.94 20.45 -10.02
C SER A 237 3.36 20.60 -8.56
N GLY A 238 4.62 20.96 -8.33
CA GLY A 238 5.16 21.12 -6.98
C GLY A 238 6.60 20.64 -6.89
N LYS A 239 7.01 20.27 -5.66
CA LYS A 239 8.35 19.74 -5.42
C LYS A 239 8.50 18.36 -6.07
N PRO A 240 9.61 18.10 -6.77
CA PRO A 240 9.87 16.78 -7.34
C PRO A 240 9.92 15.75 -6.22
N THR A 241 9.15 14.67 -6.38
CA THR A 241 9.16 13.53 -5.46
C THR A 241 9.79 12.37 -6.19
N ILE A 242 10.86 11.82 -5.62
CA ILE A 242 11.57 10.67 -6.17
C ILE A 242 11.33 9.51 -5.21
N THR A 243 10.74 8.44 -5.73
CA THR A 243 10.51 7.19 -5.00
C THR A 243 11.35 6.09 -5.62
N TYR A 244 12.04 5.32 -4.79
CA TYR A 244 12.82 4.16 -5.22
C TYR A 244 12.33 2.93 -4.46
N ASP A 245 11.83 1.96 -5.19
CA ASP A 245 11.30 0.70 -4.67
C ASP A 245 12.22 -0.44 -5.15
N ALA A 246 12.69 -1.26 -4.22
CA ALA A 246 13.53 -2.42 -4.52
C ALA A 246 13.06 -3.62 -3.69
N TYR A 247 12.83 -4.75 -4.36
CA TYR A 247 12.37 -5.99 -3.75
C TYR A 247 13.18 -7.18 -4.26
N TYR A 248 13.36 -8.17 -3.39
CA TYR A 248 13.99 -9.45 -3.72
C TYR A 248 13.11 -10.57 -3.16
N GLY A 249 12.85 -11.58 -3.99
CA GLY A 249 12.01 -12.72 -3.61
C GLY A 249 12.47 -13.98 -4.33
N MET A 250 12.36 -15.12 -3.65
CA MET A 250 12.60 -16.44 -4.23
C MET A 250 11.30 -17.23 -4.18
N GLN A 251 10.89 -17.79 -5.33
CA GLN A 251 9.75 -18.70 -5.38
C GLN A 251 10.25 -20.13 -5.20
N MET A 252 9.73 -20.83 -4.20
CA MET A 252 10.00 -22.24 -3.96
C MET A 252 8.74 -23.05 -4.27
N PRO A 253 8.86 -24.24 -4.90
CA PRO A 253 7.74 -25.15 -5.01
C PRO A 253 7.24 -25.55 -3.62
N LEU A 254 5.97 -25.93 -3.51
CA LEU A 254 5.43 -26.40 -2.23
C LEU A 254 6.24 -27.61 -1.74
N PRO A 255 6.78 -27.58 -0.51
CA PRO A 255 7.59 -28.67 0.00
C PRO A 255 6.74 -29.93 0.23
N GLY A 256 7.37 -31.10 0.08
CA GLY A 256 6.76 -32.40 0.37
C GLY A 256 5.90 -32.94 -0.77
N ASN A 257 4.71 -33.42 -0.43
CA ASN A 257 3.76 -34.06 -1.34
C ASN A 257 2.47 -33.21 -1.45
N PRO A 258 2.51 -32.06 -2.13
CA PRO A 258 1.39 -31.11 -2.15
C PRO A 258 0.12 -31.64 -2.81
N PHE A 259 0.22 -32.75 -3.55
CA PHE A 259 -0.90 -33.39 -4.23
C PHE A 259 -1.31 -34.72 -3.56
N ASP A 260 -0.78 -35.01 -2.37
CA ASP A 260 -1.02 -36.27 -1.65
C ASP A 260 -0.87 -37.51 -2.54
N LEU A 261 0.12 -37.48 -3.43
CA LEU A 261 0.45 -38.60 -4.31
C LEU A 261 0.93 -39.79 -3.48
N LEU A 262 0.47 -40.98 -3.85
CA LEU A 262 0.94 -42.20 -3.21
C LEU A 262 2.44 -42.35 -3.45
N ASN A 263 3.21 -42.50 -2.37
CA ASN A 263 4.55 -43.04 -2.50
C ASN A 263 4.45 -44.51 -2.95
N SER A 264 5.56 -45.10 -3.40
CA SER A 264 5.56 -46.46 -3.94
C SER A 264 5.01 -47.51 -2.95
N GLN A 265 5.20 -47.32 -1.64
CA GLN A 265 4.72 -48.24 -0.60
C GLN A 265 3.20 -48.12 -0.39
N ASP A 266 2.67 -46.90 -0.39
CA ASP A 266 1.23 -46.65 -0.26
C ASP A 266 0.48 -47.07 -1.53
N PHE A 267 1.10 -46.89 -2.70
CA PHE A 267 0.58 -47.44 -3.95
C PHE A 267 0.45 -48.96 -3.88
N MET A 268 1.46 -49.67 -3.36
CA MET A 268 1.35 -51.11 -3.16
C MET A 268 0.22 -51.50 -2.21
N LYS A 269 0.04 -50.79 -1.09
CA LYS A 269 -1.06 -51.08 -0.15
C LYS A 269 -2.41 -50.98 -0.87
N VAL A 270 -2.60 -49.93 -1.67
CA VAL A 270 -3.82 -49.76 -2.47
C VAL A 270 -3.99 -50.89 -3.48
N VAL A 271 -2.93 -51.29 -4.20
CA VAL A 271 -3.02 -52.40 -5.16
C VAL A 271 -3.29 -53.74 -4.47
N ASN A 272 -2.72 -54.00 -3.29
CA ASN A 272 -2.96 -55.21 -2.51
C ASN A 272 -4.39 -55.27 -1.95
N ILE A 273 -4.97 -54.12 -1.59
CA ILE A 273 -6.39 -54.02 -1.21
C ILE A 273 -7.28 -54.27 -2.44
N ALA A 274 -6.96 -53.66 -3.59
CA ALA A 274 -7.75 -53.76 -4.81
C ALA A 274 -7.67 -55.15 -5.48
N THR A 275 -6.51 -55.79 -5.39
CA THR A 275 -6.23 -57.14 -5.92
C THR A 275 -5.56 -57.99 -4.85
N PRO A 276 -6.35 -58.58 -3.93
CA PRO A 276 -5.85 -59.56 -2.98
C PRO A 276 -5.26 -60.73 -3.78
N ASN A 277 -3.99 -61.09 -3.53
CA ASN A 277 -3.20 -62.10 -4.26
C ASN A 277 -2.49 -61.63 -5.56
N ASN A 278 -2.19 -60.34 -5.70
CA ASN A 278 -1.31 -59.87 -6.77
C ASN A 278 0.11 -60.42 -6.59
N ILE A 279 0.56 -61.24 -7.56
CA ILE A 279 1.90 -61.86 -7.55
C ILE A 279 3.05 -60.84 -7.56
N LEU A 280 2.80 -59.61 -8.03
CA LEU A 280 3.81 -58.56 -8.14
C LEU A 280 4.20 -57.96 -6.78
N PHE A 281 3.31 -58.04 -5.79
CA PHE A 281 3.47 -57.40 -4.48
C PHE A 281 3.27 -58.37 -3.31
N ALA A 282 3.12 -59.67 -3.59
CA ALA A 282 2.90 -60.73 -2.61
C ALA A 282 4.01 -60.80 -1.54
N ASN A 283 5.25 -60.45 -1.91
CA ASN A 283 6.41 -60.48 -1.03
C ASN A 283 6.85 -59.09 -0.55
N GLY A 284 6.09 -58.02 -0.79
CA GLY A 284 6.55 -56.65 -0.56
C GLY A 284 6.99 -55.95 -1.86
N MET A 285 7.54 -54.75 -1.74
CA MET A 285 7.93 -53.94 -2.91
C MET A 285 9.18 -54.56 -3.54
N PRO A 286 9.17 -54.89 -4.84
CA PRO A 286 10.36 -55.42 -5.50
C PRO A 286 11.40 -54.33 -5.71
N ASP A 287 12.67 -54.70 -5.58
CA ASP A 287 13.80 -53.79 -5.80
C ASP A 287 14.08 -53.61 -7.30
N TYR A 288 13.77 -54.64 -8.10
CA TYR A 288 14.02 -54.67 -9.55
C TYR A 288 12.80 -55.19 -10.33
N LEU A 289 12.55 -54.56 -11.47
CA LEU A 289 11.67 -55.05 -12.54
C LEU A 289 12.55 -55.59 -13.66
N TYR A 290 12.34 -56.84 -14.08
CA TYR A 290 13.09 -57.44 -15.18
C TYR A 290 12.14 -57.90 -16.29
N ALA A 291 12.52 -57.62 -17.54
CA ALA A 291 11.77 -58.00 -18.73
C ALA A 291 12.74 -58.44 -19.83
N GLY A 292 12.73 -59.74 -20.14
CA GLY A 292 13.52 -60.36 -21.20
C GLY A 292 12.64 -61.12 -22.20
N PRO A 293 13.24 -61.66 -23.28
CA PRO A 293 12.53 -62.39 -24.31
C PRO A 293 12.02 -63.73 -23.74
N GLY A 294 10.82 -63.72 -23.17
CA GLY A 294 10.13 -64.89 -22.62
C GLY A 294 9.97 -64.91 -21.10
N VAL A 295 10.55 -63.96 -20.36
CA VAL A 295 10.39 -63.88 -18.90
C VAL A 295 10.25 -62.42 -18.49
N ALA A 296 9.15 -62.08 -17.82
CA ALA A 296 8.95 -60.78 -17.20
C ALA A 296 8.49 -61.02 -15.76
N GLY A 297 9.08 -60.28 -14.81
CA GLY A 297 8.83 -60.49 -13.40
C GLY A 297 9.39 -59.40 -12.51
N VAL A 298 9.26 -59.63 -11.22
CA VAL A 298 9.73 -58.75 -10.16
C VAL A 298 10.70 -59.52 -9.28
N ALA A 299 11.78 -58.88 -8.86
CA ALA A 299 12.82 -59.50 -8.06
C ALA A 299 13.26 -58.59 -6.90
N LYS A 300 13.81 -59.21 -5.85
CA LYS A 300 14.43 -58.51 -4.73
C LYS A 300 15.94 -58.55 -4.85
N ALA A 301 16.65 -57.69 -4.12
CA ALA A 301 18.10 -57.77 -4.03
C ALA A 301 18.56 -59.17 -3.56
N GLY A 302 19.41 -59.82 -4.37
CA GLY A 302 19.93 -61.18 -4.12
C GLY A 302 19.09 -62.32 -4.72
N ASP A 303 18.10 -62.02 -5.56
CA ASP A 303 17.34 -63.04 -6.29
C ASP A 303 18.11 -63.53 -7.54
N PRO A 304 18.33 -64.84 -7.71
CA PRO A 304 19.04 -65.40 -8.87
C PRO A 304 18.42 -65.06 -10.24
N ALA A 305 17.17 -64.58 -10.27
CA ALA A 305 16.51 -64.18 -11.51
C ALA A 305 17.01 -62.84 -12.10
N VAL A 306 17.77 -62.05 -11.34
CA VAL A 306 18.27 -60.71 -11.73
C VAL A 306 19.77 -60.50 -11.55
N ASP A 307 20.51 -61.53 -11.13
CA ASP A 307 21.98 -61.56 -11.03
C ASP A 307 22.64 -62.09 -12.32
#